data_AF-A0A0P0W6S7-F1
#
_entry.id   AF-A0A0P0W6S7-F1
#
_cell.length_a   1.000
_cell.length_b   1.000
_cell.length_c   1.000
_cell.angle_alpha   90.00
_cell.angle_beta   90.00
_cell.angle_gamma   90.00
#
_symmetry.space_group_name_H-M   'P 1'
#
loop_
_entity.id
_entity.type
_entity.pdbx_description
1 polymer ?
#
loop_
_entity_poly.entity_id
_entity_poly.type
_entity_poly.pdbx_seq_one_letter_code
_entity_poly.pdbx_strand_id
1 'polypeptide(L)'
;MLETFTLPVSTENIVKQWTLKKMAEQFQTFKGDLYRKYILKGQTPNFDVFPKLRDHWDEFVAYKIGQQGQAMMERNKENAAKKKYHHYLGSGGYRSRCRSGRRWRQACLRRVSNQPPLNGLIDRSPGSMLTVERSTQLMASWSSAIGYARLRID
;
A
#
# COMPACT_ATOMS: atom_id res chain seq x y z
N MET A 1 20.25 -18.39 17.56
CA MET A 1 20.58 -19.51 16.65
C MET A 1 19.74 -19.29 15.40
N LEU A 2 20.36 -19.03 14.25
CA LEU A 2 19.64 -18.89 12.98
C LEU A 2 19.45 -20.30 12.43
N GLU A 3 18.21 -20.77 12.38
CA GLU A 3 17.90 -22.04 11.71
C GLU A 3 17.96 -21.83 10.20
N THR A 4 18.66 -22.72 9.51
CA THR A 4 18.71 -22.74 8.05
C THR A 4 17.38 -23.29 7.55
N PHE A 5 16.55 -22.44 6.93
CA PHE A 5 15.32 -22.89 6.28
C PHE A 5 15.61 -23.23 4.82
N THR A 6 15.08 -24.37 4.36
CA THR A 6 15.09 -24.75 2.94
C THR A 6 13.70 -24.53 2.37
N LEU A 7 13.62 -23.86 1.22
CA LEU A 7 12.35 -23.66 0.52
C LEU A 7 11.98 -24.93 -0.26
N PRO A 8 10.72 -25.39 -0.20
CA PRO A 8 10.26 -26.48 -1.05
C PRO A 8 10.16 -26.00 -2.51
N VAL A 9 10.65 -26.82 -3.45
CA VAL A 9 10.76 -26.52 -4.90
C VAL A 9 9.45 -26.03 -5.51
N SER A 10 8.29 -26.51 -5.03
CA SER A 10 6.98 -26.09 -5.54
C SER A 10 6.59 -24.64 -5.22
N THR A 11 7.30 -23.98 -4.30
CA THR A 11 6.94 -22.63 -3.83
C THR A 11 7.71 -21.50 -4.50
N GLU A 12 8.66 -21.80 -5.39
CA GLU A 12 9.53 -20.81 -6.01
C GLU A 12 8.77 -19.67 -6.69
N ASN A 13 7.70 -19.99 -7.43
CA ASN A 13 6.87 -18.98 -8.09
C ASN A 13 6.14 -18.07 -7.10
N ILE A 14 5.62 -18.64 -6.00
CA ILE A 14 4.92 -17.88 -4.96
C ILE A 14 5.91 -16.95 -4.26
N VAL A 15 7.09 -17.46 -3.91
CA VAL A 15 8.15 -16.68 -3.28
C VAL A 15 8.62 -15.56 -4.21
N LYS A 16 8.81 -15.85 -5.51
CA LYS A 16 9.19 -14.83 -6.51
C LYS A 16 8.15 -13.71 -6.60
N GLN A 17 6.87 -14.05 -6.72
CA GLN A 17 5.79 -13.06 -6.75
C GLN A 17 5.73 -12.22 -5.47
N TRP A 18 5.87 -12.87 -4.32
CA TRP A 18 5.87 -12.19 -3.03
C TRP A 18 7.07 -11.24 -2.88
N THR A 19 8.26 -11.68 -3.28
CA THR A 19 9.48 -10.86 -3.27
C THR A 19 9.33 -9.66 -4.19
N LEU A 20 8.86 -9.84 -5.43
CA LEU A 20 8.61 -8.73 -6.35
C LEU A 20 7.60 -7.73 -5.78
N LYS A 21 6.52 -8.22 -5.15
CA LYS A 21 5.57 -7.36 -4.45
C LYS A 21 6.23 -6.57 -3.33
N LYS A 22 7.09 -7.20 -2.52
CA LYS A 22 7.81 -6.53 -1.44
C LYS A 22 8.80 -5.49 -1.94
N MET A 23 9.54 -5.79 -3.01
CA MET A 23 10.43 -4.83 -3.66
C MET A 23 9.64 -3.63 -4.20
N ALA A 24 8.47 -3.86 -4.80
CA ALA A 24 7.59 -2.79 -5.27
C ALA A 24 7.08 -1.92 -4.11
N GLU A 25 6.62 -2.52 -2.99
CA GLU A 25 6.20 -1.79 -1.79
C GLU A 25 7.32 -0.91 -1.24
N GLN A 26 8.54 -1.45 -1.11
CA GLN A 26 9.72 -0.70 -0.66
C GLN A 26 10.05 0.47 -1.60
N PHE A 27 10.01 0.23 -2.91
CA PHE A 27 10.28 1.26 -3.90
C PHE A 27 9.23 2.39 -3.88
N GLN A 28 7.96 2.08 -3.67
CA GLN A 28 6.91 3.09 -3.53
C GLN A 28 7.12 3.95 -2.27
N THR A 29 7.44 3.34 -1.14
CA THR A 29 7.79 4.06 0.09
C THR A 29 9.01 4.94 -0.12
N PHE A 30 10.07 4.42 -0.76
CA PHE A 30 11.28 5.18 -1.07
C PHE A 30 10.98 6.44 -1.90
N LYS A 31 10.17 6.33 -2.96
CA LYS A 31 9.75 7.50 -3.75
C LYS A 31 8.93 8.50 -2.94
N GLY A 32 8.06 8.02 -2.05
CA GLY A 32 7.30 8.87 -1.14
C GLY A 32 8.19 9.62 -0.15
N ASP A 33 9.25 8.97 0.33
CA ASP A 33 10.25 9.59 1.21
C ASP A 33 11.05 10.67 0.50
N LEU A 34 11.50 10.41 -0.73
CA LEU A 34 12.22 11.40 -1.54
C LEU A 34 11.39 12.67 -1.75
N TYR A 35 10.11 12.49 -2.11
CA TYR A 35 9.19 13.61 -2.28
C TYR A 35 9.02 14.44 -1.00
N ARG A 36 8.78 13.76 0.14
CA ARG A 36 8.56 14.43 1.43
C ARG A 36 9.80 15.14 1.97
N LYS A 37 10.98 14.53 1.81
CA LYS A 37 12.22 15.04 2.40
C LYS A 37 12.86 16.14 1.56
N TYR A 38 12.81 16.03 0.23
CA TYR A 38 13.58 16.88 -0.67
C TYR A 38 12.68 17.81 -1.46
N ILE A 39 11.74 17.27 -2.25
CA ILE A 39 10.91 18.07 -3.17
C ILE A 39 10.03 19.06 -2.41
N LEU A 40 9.31 18.61 -1.37
CA LEU A 40 8.47 19.50 -0.56
C LEU A 40 9.27 20.60 0.17
N LYS A 41 10.55 20.35 0.44
CA LYS A 41 11.43 21.32 1.11
C LYS A 41 12.23 22.18 0.14
N GLY A 42 12.12 21.93 -1.17
CA GLY A 42 12.97 22.58 -2.18
C GLY A 42 14.46 22.23 -2.05
N GLN A 43 14.79 21.09 -1.42
CA GLN A 43 16.16 20.64 -1.22
C GLN A 43 16.53 19.56 -2.23
N THR A 44 17.82 19.45 -2.55
CA THR A 44 18.37 18.34 -3.33
C THR A 44 18.98 17.28 -2.41
N PRO A 45 18.79 15.98 -2.70
CA PRO A 45 19.45 14.92 -1.97
C PRO A 45 20.96 14.98 -2.19
N ASN A 46 21.73 14.54 -1.18
CA ASN A 46 23.16 14.33 -1.37
C ASN A 46 23.38 13.15 -2.34
N PHE A 47 23.94 13.43 -3.52
CA PHE A 47 24.21 12.42 -4.55
C PHE A 47 25.38 11.50 -4.22
N ASP A 48 26.22 11.81 -3.24
CA ASP A 48 27.25 10.87 -2.76
C ASP A 48 26.61 9.68 -2.06
N VAL A 49 25.49 9.90 -1.37
CA VAL A 49 24.69 8.84 -0.74
C VAL A 49 23.82 8.12 -1.78
N PHE A 50 23.33 8.85 -2.78
CA PHE A 50 22.43 8.34 -3.81
C PHE A 50 23.00 8.55 -5.23
N PRO A 51 24.10 7.87 -5.60
CA PRO A 51 24.78 8.13 -6.88
C PRO A 51 23.89 7.84 -8.09
N LYS A 52 23.11 6.75 -8.04
CA LYS A 52 22.17 6.36 -9.11
C LYS A 52 20.97 7.29 -9.27
N LEU A 53 20.70 8.13 -8.27
CA LEU A 53 19.56 9.03 -8.33
C LEU A 53 19.87 10.25 -9.20
N ARG A 54 21.16 10.62 -9.34
CA ARG A 54 21.62 11.83 -10.02
C ARG A 54 21.09 11.92 -11.46
N ASP A 55 21.24 10.86 -12.24
CA ASP A 55 20.90 10.85 -13.67
C ASP A 55 19.39 10.96 -13.94
N HIS A 56 18.55 10.62 -12.95
CA HIS A 56 17.10 10.58 -13.08
C HIS A 56 16.39 11.59 -12.16
N TRP A 57 17.15 12.41 -11.43
CA TRP A 57 16.58 13.28 -10.41
C TRP A 57 15.71 14.37 -11.03
N ASP A 58 16.20 15.03 -12.07
CA ASP A 58 15.49 16.13 -12.72
C ASP A 58 14.19 15.65 -13.37
N GLU A 59 14.23 14.48 -14.03
CA GLU A 59 13.03 13.83 -14.59
C GLU A 59 12.03 13.46 -13.48
N PHE A 60 12.51 12.95 -12.35
CA PHE A 60 11.66 12.62 -11.21
C PHE A 60 11.00 13.86 -10.60
N VAL A 61 11.74 14.96 -10.44
CA VAL A 61 11.21 16.23 -9.95
C VAL A 61 10.19 16.80 -10.92
N ALA A 62 10.50 16.82 -12.23
CA ALA A 62 9.59 17.27 -13.27
C ALA A 62 8.30 16.45 -13.30
N TYR A 63 8.38 15.12 -13.14
CA TYR A 63 7.22 14.25 -13.04
C TYR A 63 6.36 14.54 -11.81
N LYS A 64 6.99 14.74 -10.64
CA LYS A 64 6.28 14.98 -9.37
C LYS A 64 5.61 16.34 -9.32
N ILE A 65 6.25 17.36 -9.88
CA ILE A 65 5.71 18.72 -9.98
C ILE A 65 4.75 18.82 -11.17
N GLY A 66 4.90 17.97 -12.18
CA GLY A 66 4.03 17.93 -13.35
C GLY A 66 2.56 17.72 -13.00
N GLN A 67 1.67 18.29 -13.83
CA GLN A 67 0.22 18.29 -13.59
C GLN A 67 -0.35 16.89 -13.39
N GLN A 68 0.12 15.90 -14.15
CA GLN A 68 -0.33 14.51 -14.01
C GLN A 68 0.01 13.94 -12.63
N GLY A 69 1.26 14.13 -12.17
CA GLY A 69 1.72 13.65 -10.86
C GLY A 69 0.93 14.27 -9.71
N GLN A 70 0.73 15.58 -9.76
CA GLN A 70 -0.06 16.30 -8.75
C GLN A 70 -1.54 15.89 -8.77
N ALA A 71 -2.17 15.82 -9.94
CA ALA A 71 -3.58 15.43 -10.06
C ALA A 71 -3.84 14.01 -9.55
N MET A 72 -2.93 13.07 -9.83
CA MET A 72 -3.03 11.71 -9.29
C MET A 72 -2.91 11.70 -7.75
N MET A 73 -2.03 12.54 -7.20
CA MET A 73 -1.82 12.61 -5.76
C MET A 73 -3.02 13.25 -5.05
N GLU A 74 -3.58 14.32 -5.59
CA GLU A 74 -4.79 14.96 -5.02
C GLU A 74 -5.98 14.00 -5.09
N ARG A 75 -6.18 13.31 -6.22
CA ARG A 75 -7.21 12.25 -6.32
C ARG A 75 -7.02 11.15 -5.28
N ASN A 76 -5.78 10.71 -5.04
CA ASN A 76 -5.50 9.70 -4.04
C ASN A 76 -5.77 10.20 -2.61
N LYS A 77 -5.47 11.47 -2.34
CA LYS A 77 -5.76 12.14 -1.07
C LYS A 77 -7.27 12.27 -0.84
N GLU A 78 -8.03 12.70 -1.84
CA GLU A 78 -9.50 12.72 -1.81
C GLU A 78 -10.07 11.33 -1.58
N ASN A 79 -9.56 10.31 -2.29
CA ASN A 79 -10.00 8.92 -2.12
C ASN A 79 -9.69 8.39 -0.71
N ALA A 80 -8.57 8.82 -0.11
CA ALA A 80 -8.26 8.51 1.28
C ALA A 80 -9.22 9.23 2.25
N ALA A 81 -9.53 10.51 2.00
CA ALA A 81 -10.45 11.30 2.82
C ALA A 81 -11.90 10.77 2.77
N LYS A 82 -12.34 10.22 1.62
CA LYS A 82 -13.65 9.57 1.47
C LYS A 82 -13.82 8.32 2.33
N LYS A 83 -12.73 7.71 2.83
CA LYS A 83 -12.81 6.52 3.69
C LYS A 83 -13.30 6.91 5.08
N LYS A 84 -14.63 6.85 5.29
CA LYS A 84 -15.29 7.15 6.59
C LYS A 84 -14.86 6.22 7.72
N TYR A 85 -14.60 4.95 7.41
CA TYR A 85 -14.19 3.95 8.40
C TYR A 85 -12.82 3.39 8.03
N HIS A 86 -11.85 3.59 8.92
CA HIS A 86 -10.56 2.92 8.80
C HIS A 86 -10.71 1.49 9.35
N HIS A 87 -10.37 0.50 8.52
CA HIS A 87 -10.25 -0.87 8.99
C HIS A 87 -9.00 -0.95 9.87
N TYR A 88 -9.18 -0.72 11.17
CA TYR A 88 -8.24 -1.23 12.14
C TYR A 88 -8.42 -2.75 12.07
N LEU A 89 -7.54 -3.44 11.37
CA LEU A 89 -7.34 -4.89 11.49
C LEU A 89 -5.86 -5.05 11.84
N GLY A 90 -5.59 -5.85 12.87
CA GLY A 90 -4.19 -6.13 13.24
C GLY A 90 -3.60 -7.13 12.25
N SER A 91 -2.36 -7.54 12.44
CA SER A 91 -1.70 -8.56 11.59
C SER A 91 -2.54 -9.83 11.42
N GLY A 92 -3.31 -10.23 12.43
CA GLY A 92 -4.19 -11.41 12.39
C GLY A 92 -5.53 -11.23 11.67
N GLY A 93 -5.76 -10.07 11.03
CA GLY A 93 -6.94 -9.80 10.21
C GLY A 93 -8.27 -9.97 10.94
N TYR A 94 -9.30 -10.36 10.19
CA TYR A 94 -10.63 -10.62 10.73
C TYR A 94 -10.64 -11.81 11.69
N ARG A 95 -9.83 -12.86 11.49
CA ARG A 95 -9.88 -14.06 12.35
C ARG A 95 -9.60 -13.73 13.81
N SER A 96 -8.52 -12.98 14.07
CA SER A 96 -8.16 -12.57 15.44
C SER A 96 -9.19 -11.60 16.01
N ARG A 97 -9.66 -10.65 15.20
CA ARG A 97 -10.64 -9.65 15.63
C ARG A 97 -12.05 -10.24 15.81
N CYS A 98 -12.40 -11.28 15.08
CA CYS A 98 -13.61 -12.09 15.26
C CYS A 98 -13.52 -12.95 16.52
N ARG A 99 -12.34 -13.45 16.92
CA ARG A 99 -12.18 -14.12 18.23
C ARG A 99 -12.41 -13.12 19.36
N SER A 100 -11.77 -11.96 19.29
CA SER A 100 -11.99 -10.88 20.25
C SER A 100 -13.44 -10.39 20.23
N GLY A 101 -14.02 -10.20 19.04
CA GLY A 101 -15.39 -9.74 18.84
C GLY A 101 -16.43 -10.77 19.24
N ARG A 102 -16.18 -12.07 19.08
CA ARG A 102 -17.02 -13.14 19.65
C ARG A 102 -16.94 -13.13 21.17
N ARG A 103 -15.75 -12.98 21.75
CA ARG A 103 -15.59 -12.85 23.20
C ARG A 103 -16.28 -11.60 23.74
N TRP A 104 -16.16 -10.47 23.04
CA TRP A 104 -16.82 -9.21 23.40
C TRP A 104 -18.33 -9.32 23.25
N ARG A 105 -18.83 -9.90 22.14
CA ARG A 105 -20.25 -10.23 21.96
C ARG A 105 -20.75 -11.16 23.07
N GLN A 106 -20.06 -12.25 23.39
CA GLN A 106 -20.44 -13.15 24.47
C GLN A 106 -20.44 -12.46 25.84
N ALA A 107 -19.45 -11.60 26.12
CA ALA A 107 -19.40 -10.80 27.34
C ALA A 107 -20.55 -9.79 27.43
N CYS A 108 -20.89 -9.15 26.30
CA CYS A 108 -22.06 -8.28 26.18
C CYS A 108 -23.36 -9.09 26.31
N LEU A 109 -23.51 -10.22 25.64
CA LEU A 109 -24.66 -11.13 25.74
C LEU A 109 -24.86 -11.65 27.17
N ARG A 110 -23.79 -11.93 27.93
CA ARG A 110 -23.90 -12.32 29.35
C ARG A 110 -24.32 -11.15 30.26
N ARG A 111 -24.06 -9.91 29.83
CA ARG A 111 -24.49 -8.69 30.51
C ARG A 111 -25.93 -8.33 30.11
N VAL A 112 -26.28 -8.51 28.85
CA VAL A 112 -27.62 -8.32 28.27
C VAL A 112 -28.55 -9.46 28.67
N SER A 113 -28.11 -10.69 28.95
CA SER A 113 -29.01 -11.69 29.54
C SER A 113 -29.48 -11.28 30.95
N ASN A 114 -28.78 -10.33 31.59
CA ASN A 114 -29.21 -9.65 32.80
C ASN A 114 -29.83 -8.27 32.54
N GLN A 115 -30.16 -7.92 31.29
CA GLN A 115 -30.82 -6.66 30.92
C GLN A 115 -31.90 -6.85 29.84
N PRO A 116 -33.03 -6.13 29.89
CA PRO A 116 -34.13 -6.38 28.96
C PRO A 116 -33.75 -6.08 27.49
N PRO A 117 -34.41 -6.76 26.52
CA PRO A 117 -33.93 -6.89 25.15
C PRO A 117 -34.02 -5.60 24.32
N LEU A 118 -33.03 -5.40 23.45
CA LEU A 118 -33.02 -4.34 22.44
C LEU A 118 -32.93 -4.92 21.01
N ASN A 119 -33.92 -4.56 20.20
CA ASN A 119 -34.08 -4.94 18.80
C ASN A 119 -33.16 -4.14 17.87
N GLY A 120 -32.61 -4.81 16.84
CA GLY A 120 -32.11 -4.17 15.62
C GLY A 120 -30.61 -4.24 15.38
N LEU A 121 -30.10 -5.41 14.97
CA LEU A 121 -28.74 -5.59 14.45
C LEU A 121 -28.83 -6.05 12.99
N ILE A 122 -28.58 -5.13 12.05
CA ILE A 122 -28.52 -5.41 10.62
C ILE A 122 -27.06 -5.36 10.16
N ASP A 123 -26.68 -6.44 9.47
CA ASP A 123 -25.38 -6.83 8.96
C ASP A 123 -24.86 -5.90 7.84
N ARG A 124 -23.54 -5.68 7.74
CA ARG A 124 -22.90 -4.80 6.73
C ARG A 124 -21.72 -5.47 6.02
N SER A 125 -22.02 -5.85 4.78
CA SER A 125 -21.30 -5.97 3.49
C SER A 125 -19.75 -5.94 3.38
N PRO A 126 -19.13 -6.79 2.50
CA PRO A 126 -17.68 -6.94 2.35
C PRO A 126 -17.10 -6.16 1.14
N GLY A 127 -16.19 -5.22 1.42
CA GLY A 127 -15.45 -4.48 0.38
C GLY A 127 -13.96 -4.42 0.69
N SER A 128 -13.17 -5.39 0.22
CA SER A 128 -11.69 -5.25 0.26
C SER A 128 -10.88 -6.06 -0.77
N MET A 129 -11.48 -6.81 -1.71
CA MET A 129 -10.69 -7.64 -2.64
C MET A 129 -10.14 -6.92 -3.88
N LEU A 130 -10.67 -5.77 -4.32
CA LEU A 130 -10.32 -5.16 -5.62
C LEU A 130 -9.02 -4.32 -5.66
N THR A 131 -8.08 -4.50 -4.72
CA THR A 131 -6.91 -3.60 -4.63
C THR A 131 -5.63 -4.16 -5.29
N VAL A 132 -5.50 -5.48 -5.46
CA VAL A 132 -4.23 -6.07 -5.94
C VAL A 132 -4.06 -5.96 -7.46
N GLU A 133 -5.11 -6.28 -8.25
CA GLU A 133 -5.04 -6.22 -9.73
C GLU A 133 -4.82 -4.79 -10.27
N ARG A 134 -5.38 -3.78 -9.62
CA ARG A 134 -5.15 -2.38 -10.02
C ARG A 134 -3.69 -1.96 -9.81
N SER A 135 -3.01 -2.50 -8.80
CA SER A 135 -1.61 -2.17 -8.54
C SER A 135 -0.68 -2.75 -9.61
N THR A 136 -0.97 -3.94 -10.14
CA THR A 136 -0.16 -4.57 -11.18
C THR A 136 -0.36 -3.88 -12.53
N GLN A 137 -1.58 -3.47 -12.86
CA GLN A 137 -1.86 -2.68 -14.09
C GLN A 137 -1.13 -1.33 -14.11
N LEU A 138 -1.01 -0.64 -12.95
CA LEU A 138 -0.27 0.62 -12.87
C LEU A 138 1.25 0.47 -13.10
N MET A 139 1.84 -0.68 -12.74
CA MET A 139 3.28 -0.93 -12.95
C MET A 139 3.60 -1.19 -14.42
N ALA A 140 2.73 -1.89 -15.17
CA ALA A 140 2.90 -2.10 -16.62
C ALA A 140 2.89 -0.77 -17.38
N SER A 141 2.02 0.17 -16.97
CA SER A 141 2.01 1.54 -17.51
C SER A 141 3.30 2.32 -17.18
N TRP A 142 3.91 2.09 -16.02
CA TRP A 142 5.15 2.78 -15.59
C TRP A 142 6.39 2.30 -16.36
N SER A 143 6.54 0.98 -16.59
CA SER A 143 7.61 0.44 -17.44
C SER A 143 7.48 0.89 -18.89
N SER A 144 6.24 0.98 -19.40
CA SER A 144 6.00 1.54 -20.74
C SER A 144 6.29 3.03 -20.79
N ALA A 145 5.87 3.84 -19.81
CA ALA A 145 6.08 5.30 -19.85
C ALA A 145 7.57 5.69 -19.80
N ILE A 146 8.38 4.99 -18.99
CA ILE A 146 9.84 5.20 -18.97
C ILE A 146 10.48 4.65 -20.26
N GLY A 147 9.98 3.54 -20.81
CA GLY A 147 10.44 2.98 -22.08
C GLY A 147 10.11 3.84 -23.30
N TYR A 148 8.94 4.48 -23.35
CA TYR A 148 8.52 5.32 -24.48
C TYR A 148 9.30 6.64 -24.57
N ALA A 149 9.86 7.15 -23.47
CA ALA A 149 10.77 8.29 -23.51
C ALA A 149 12.09 7.98 -24.24
N ARG A 150 12.50 6.69 -24.30
CA ARG A 150 13.72 6.24 -25.00
C ARG A 150 13.56 6.16 -26.52
N LEU A 151 12.32 6.11 -27.06
CA LEU A 151 12.06 5.88 -28.49
C LEU A 151 11.61 7.14 -29.26
N ARG A 152 11.78 8.34 -28.68
CA ARG A 152 11.47 9.61 -29.36
C ARG A 152 12.63 10.59 -29.46
N ILE A 153 13.85 10.11 -29.28
CA ILE A 153 15.07 10.84 -29.64
C ILE A 153 15.78 10.01 -30.71
N ASP A 154 15.16 9.97 -31.88
CA ASP A 154 15.69 9.72 -33.22
C ASP A 154 14.70 10.35 -34.21
#